data_AF-A0A4P5X1I0-F1
#
_entry.id   AF-A0A4P5X1I0-F1
#
_cell.length_a   1.000
_cell.length_b   1.000
_cell.length_c   1.000
_cell.angle_alpha   90.00
_cell.angle_beta   90.00
_cell.angle_gamma   90.00
#
_symmetry.space_group_name_H-M   'P 1'
#
loop_
_entity.id
_entity.type
_entity.pdbx_description
1 polymer ?
#
loop_
_entity_poly.entity_id
_entity_poly.type
_entity_poly.pdbx_seq_one_letter_code
_entity_poly.pdbx_strand_id
1 'polypeptide(L)'
;MNTAVGRKLLLFGLLLTIVTAIVLLNRPPAVAPPTTPNLSDTAAAARAAITQALAAAVADPDSPERRGDLGKALLAHQFDAAAASEFHSASLLAPLDFRWKYLQGLAETPFSRTAALDCFQAAATLNPSAWLPHARSAELLLAENRLLDAAAQIRTARRLAPDELRPALAEIRLLLLQKQPAAARIAAESLAARGTLVRELVELQAQALFQLNQTEAARLISRQLQNEELTPAGWNDPLAAAVLAWSTDPEDILNQARSLAASGNFTQAEQLLLNSTARAASHPEFITTLARIQLESGKPEIALNTTDSALKDYPNAPAILLARGNALFLLERINDAAQSYALALQHKPDLAHARFNLARCQLRQGQSNEATESLLETLRTAPEMTAARLVLAGLLLNQKQTSEATKQLQILITQLPNSDPQLSALLAQLQTLQTTD
;
A
#
# COMPACT_ATOMS: atom_id res chain seq x y z
N MET A 1 -9.95 37.62 -69.66
CA MET A 1 -10.62 37.26 -68.39
C MET A 1 -10.50 35.79 -67.96
N ASN A 2 -9.84 34.89 -68.72
CA ASN A 2 -9.81 33.44 -68.39
C ASN A 2 -8.65 32.94 -67.51
N THR A 3 -7.61 33.72 -67.25
CA THR A 3 -6.42 33.24 -66.53
C THR A 3 -6.55 33.29 -65.01
N ALA A 4 -7.29 34.26 -64.48
CA ALA A 4 -7.50 34.41 -63.03
C ALA A 4 -8.45 33.34 -62.47
N VAL A 5 -9.45 32.94 -63.25
CA VAL A 5 -10.43 31.91 -62.86
C VAL A 5 -9.77 30.52 -62.84
N GLY A 6 -9.00 30.18 -63.86
CA GLY A 6 -8.25 28.91 -63.92
C GLY A 6 -7.23 28.74 -62.79
N ARG A 7 -6.54 29.82 -62.38
CA ARG A 7 -5.57 29.79 -61.27
C ARG A 7 -6.23 29.58 -59.90
N LYS A 8 -7.42 30.16 -59.70
CA LYS A 8 -8.21 29.96 -58.47
C LYS A 8 -8.78 28.53 -58.39
N LEU A 9 -9.22 27.96 -59.50
CA LEU A 9 -9.68 26.56 -59.57
C LEU A 9 -8.55 25.55 -59.29
N LEU A 10 -7.34 25.80 -59.80
CA LEU A 10 -6.15 24.97 -59.52
C LEU A 10 -5.74 25.03 -58.04
N LEU A 11 -5.73 26.22 -57.43
CA LEU A 11 -5.42 26.38 -56.00
C LEU A 11 -6.48 25.71 -55.11
N PHE A 12 -7.76 25.79 -55.49
CA PHE A 12 -8.84 25.14 -54.76
C PHE A 12 -8.76 23.61 -54.87
N GLY A 13 -8.46 23.08 -56.06
CA GLY A 13 -8.22 21.65 -56.27
C GLY A 13 -7.04 21.13 -55.45
N LEU A 14 -5.92 21.87 -55.42
CA LEU A 14 -4.76 21.53 -54.60
C LEU A 14 -5.11 21.54 -53.10
N LEU A 15 -5.81 22.57 -52.63
CA LEU A 15 -6.25 22.66 -51.23
C LEU A 15 -7.18 21.52 -50.85
N LEU A 16 -8.13 21.17 -51.72
CA LEU A 16 -9.03 20.04 -51.52
C LEU A 16 -8.25 18.72 -51.48
N THR A 17 -7.27 18.50 -52.36
CA THR A 17 -6.43 17.29 -52.30
C THR A 17 -5.58 17.22 -51.04
N ILE A 18 -5.05 18.35 -50.55
CA ILE A 18 -4.29 18.42 -49.31
C ILE A 18 -5.21 18.13 -48.12
N VAL A 19 -6.39 18.74 -48.05
CA VAL A 19 -7.38 18.46 -46.99
C VAL A 19 -7.85 17.02 -47.04
N THR A 20 -8.11 16.47 -48.22
CA THR A 20 -8.55 15.07 -48.39
C THR A 20 -7.41 14.11 -48.04
N ALA A 21 -6.17 14.44 -48.41
CA ALA A 21 -4.98 13.67 -48.01
C ALA A 21 -4.76 13.73 -46.50
N ILE A 22 -4.93 14.89 -45.86
CA ILE A 22 -4.87 15.04 -44.41
C ILE A 22 -5.97 14.23 -43.73
N VAL A 23 -7.21 14.24 -44.26
CA VAL A 23 -8.33 13.45 -43.72
C VAL A 23 -8.12 11.94 -43.91
N LEU A 24 -7.53 11.52 -45.03
CA LEU A 24 -7.18 10.12 -45.29
C LEU A 24 -5.98 9.65 -44.45
N LEU A 25 -4.99 10.52 -44.23
CA LEU A 25 -3.82 10.27 -43.38
C LEU A 25 -4.16 10.33 -41.89
N ASN A 26 -5.21 11.06 -41.50
CA ASN A 26 -5.75 11.13 -40.13
C ASN A 26 -6.88 10.13 -39.87
N ARG A 27 -7.13 9.14 -40.74
CA ARG A 27 -8.01 8.04 -40.35
C ARG A 27 -7.36 7.31 -39.17
N PRO A 28 -8.03 7.18 -38.01
CA PRO A 28 -7.48 6.41 -36.92
C PRO A 28 -7.14 5.01 -37.43
N PRO A 29 -6.01 4.42 -36.97
CA PRO A 29 -5.66 3.05 -37.34
C PRO A 29 -6.87 2.14 -37.10
N ALA A 30 -7.13 1.17 -37.99
CA ALA A 30 -8.25 0.26 -37.83
C ALA A 30 -8.11 -0.49 -36.50
N VAL A 31 -8.88 -0.08 -35.49
CA VAL A 31 -8.84 -0.69 -34.17
C VAL A 31 -9.79 -1.87 -34.16
N ALA A 32 -9.37 -2.98 -33.53
CA ALA A 32 -10.24 -4.12 -33.32
C ALA A 32 -11.49 -3.70 -32.53
N PRO A 33 -12.64 -4.35 -32.78
CA PRO A 33 -13.84 -4.12 -31.98
C PRO A 33 -13.57 -4.40 -30.50
N PRO A 34 -14.30 -3.76 -29.56
CA PRO A 34 -14.15 -4.02 -28.13
C PRO A 34 -14.24 -5.51 -27.80
N THR A 35 -13.32 -5.98 -26.97
CA THR A 35 -13.17 -7.38 -26.59
C THR A 35 -14.36 -7.85 -25.76
N THR A 36 -14.92 -9.00 -26.13
CA THR A 36 -16.05 -9.63 -25.44
C THR A 36 -15.59 -10.89 -24.71
N PRO A 37 -15.24 -10.80 -23.41
CA PRO A 37 -14.79 -11.97 -22.65
C PRO A 37 -15.95 -12.93 -22.37
N ASN A 38 -15.63 -14.21 -22.14
CA ASN A 38 -16.60 -15.13 -21.56
C ASN A 38 -16.80 -14.81 -20.07
N LEU A 39 -18.03 -14.45 -19.69
CA LEU A 39 -18.39 -14.06 -18.33
C LEU A 39 -19.22 -15.13 -17.60
N SER A 40 -19.37 -16.35 -18.13
CA SER A 40 -20.21 -17.41 -17.56
C SER A 40 -19.97 -17.64 -16.06
N ASP A 41 -18.71 -17.67 -15.66
CA ASP A 41 -18.26 -18.04 -14.31
C ASP A 41 -17.86 -16.84 -13.45
N THR A 42 -18.11 -15.62 -13.93
CA THR A 42 -17.81 -14.40 -13.16
C THR A 42 -18.89 -14.10 -12.13
N ALA A 43 -18.47 -13.60 -10.96
CA ALA A 43 -19.38 -13.08 -9.95
C ALA A 43 -20.31 -12.00 -10.54
N ALA A 44 -21.57 -11.95 -10.07
CA ALA A 44 -22.59 -11.08 -10.65
C ALA A 44 -22.19 -9.58 -10.66
N ALA A 45 -21.51 -9.11 -9.61
CA ALA A 45 -21.02 -7.73 -9.52
C ALA A 45 -19.94 -7.43 -10.58
N ALA A 46 -18.93 -8.29 -10.69
CA ALA A 46 -17.89 -8.19 -11.70
C ALA A 46 -18.47 -8.24 -13.12
N ARG A 47 -19.41 -9.18 -13.35
CA ARG A 47 -20.13 -9.30 -14.63
C ARG A 47 -20.87 -8.01 -15.00
N ALA A 48 -21.57 -7.41 -14.03
CA ALA A 48 -22.29 -6.16 -14.25
C ALA A 48 -21.33 -5.01 -14.59
N ALA A 49 -20.22 -4.86 -13.84
CA ALA A 49 -19.21 -3.83 -14.07
C ALA A 49 -18.58 -3.95 -15.47
N ILE A 50 -18.14 -5.17 -15.85
CA ILE A 50 -17.56 -5.43 -17.18
C ILE A 50 -18.59 -5.19 -18.28
N THR A 51 -19.83 -5.65 -18.11
CA THR A 51 -20.89 -5.49 -19.13
C THR A 51 -21.23 -4.02 -19.34
N GLN A 52 -21.27 -3.22 -18.28
CA GLN A 52 -21.50 -1.78 -18.37
C GLN A 52 -20.36 -1.07 -19.11
N ALA A 53 -19.10 -1.37 -18.76
CA ALA A 53 -17.94 -0.81 -19.43
C ALA A 53 -17.89 -1.21 -20.91
N LEU A 54 -18.22 -2.48 -21.21
CA LEU A 54 -18.29 -3.01 -22.57
C LEU A 54 -19.36 -2.30 -23.39
N ALA A 55 -20.56 -2.12 -22.86
CA ALA A 55 -21.63 -1.40 -23.55
C ALA A 55 -21.22 0.04 -23.89
N ALA A 56 -20.51 0.72 -22.98
CA ALA A 56 -19.99 2.06 -23.21
C ALA A 56 -18.89 2.10 -24.29
N ALA A 57 -18.00 1.11 -24.32
CA ALA A 57 -16.97 0.97 -25.36
C ALA A 57 -17.56 0.58 -26.72
N VAL A 58 -18.64 -0.20 -26.77
CA VAL A 58 -19.35 -0.52 -28.02
C VAL A 58 -20.10 0.69 -28.57
N ALA A 59 -20.66 1.53 -27.70
CA ALA A 59 -21.35 2.75 -28.10
C ALA A 59 -20.40 3.80 -28.71
N ASP A 60 -19.14 3.83 -28.27
CA ASP A 60 -18.11 4.75 -28.74
C ASP A 60 -16.73 4.04 -28.85
N PRO A 61 -16.53 3.24 -29.91
CA PRO A 61 -15.36 2.36 -30.05
C PRO A 61 -14.05 3.09 -30.35
N ASP A 62 -14.14 4.34 -30.80
CA ASP A 62 -13.00 5.19 -31.15
C ASP A 62 -12.57 6.10 -29.97
N SER A 63 -13.24 6.03 -28.82
CA SER A 63 -12.81 6.76 -27.61
C SER A 63 -11.72 5.97 -26.85
N PRO A 64 -10.48 6.50 -26.73
CA PRO A 64 -9.43 5.85 -25.95
C PRO A 64 -9.80 5.69 -24.48
N GLU A 65 -10.56 6.62 -23.90
CA GLU A 65 -11.04 6.55 -22.52
C GLU A 65 -12.03 5.40 -22.33
N ARG A 66 -12.97 5.19 -23.25
CA ARG A 66 -13.94 4.08 -23.17
C ARG A 66 -13.25 2.72 -23.30
N ARG A 67 -12.29 2.61 -24.22
CA ARG A 67 -11.44 1.42 -24.36
C ARG A 67 -10.62 1.18 -23.10
N GLY A 68 -10.01 2.24 -22.56
CA GLY A 68 -9.25 2.20 -21.32
C GLY A 68 -10.10 1.82 -20.09
N ASP A 69 -11.33 2.31 -19.98
CA ASP A 69 -12.26 1.96 -18.91
C ASP A 69 -12.67 0.49 -18.96
N LEU A 70 -12.96 -0.05 -20.16
CA LEU A 70 -13.17 -1.48 -20.35
C LEU A 70 -11.91 -2.28 -19.97
N GLY A 71 -10.73 -1.84 -20.40
CA GLY A 71 -9.45 -2.47 -20.01
C GLY A 71 -9.24 -2.51 -18.50
N LYS A 72 -9.54 -1.41 -17.79
CA LYS A 72 -9.46 -1.36 -16.32
C LYS A 72 -10.45 -2.30 -15.65
N ALA A 73 -11.71 -2.33 -16.12
CA ALA A 73 -12.72 -3.26 -15.62
C ALA A 73 -12.28 -4.72 -15.79
N LEU A 74 -11.75 -5.07 -16.97
CA LEU A 74 -11.24 -6.41 -17.27
C LEU A 74 -10.05 -6.77 -16.38
N LEU A 75 -9.06 -5.88 -16.24
CA LEU A 75 -7.86 -6.13 -15.45
C LEU A 75 -8.19 -6.26 -13.95
N ALA A 76 -9.11 -5.46 -13.43
CA ALA A 76 -9.57 -5.54 -12.04
C ALA A 76 -10.27 -6.87 -11.70
N HIS A 77 -10.69 -7.62 -12.72
CA HIS A 77 -11.35 -8.91 -12.59
C HIS A 77 -10.56 -10.06 -13.24
N GLN A 78 -9.24 -9.89 -13.37
CA GLN A 78 -8.28 -10.93 -13.81
C GLN A 78 -8.49 -11.42 -15.26
N PHE A 79 -9.10 -10.59 -16.11
CA PHE A 79 -9.15 -10.82 -17.56
C PHE A 79 -7.95 -10.18 -18.25
N ASP A 80 -6.72 -10.47 -17.78
CA ASP A 80 -5.56 -9.62 -18.10
C ASP A 80 -5.23 -9.62 -19.61
N ALA A 81 -5.43 -10.72 -20.32
CA ALA A 81 -5.20 -10.77 -21.78
C ALA A 81 -6.20 -9.91 -22.57
N ALA A 82 -7.47 -9.91 -22.17
CA ALA A 82 -8.49 -9.05 -22.75
C ALA A 82 -8.22 -7.58 -22.41
N ALA A 83 -7.82 -7.30 -21.16
CA ALA A 83 -7.42 -5.96 -20.73
C ALA A 83 -6.23 -5.42 -21.53
N ALA A 84 -5.19 -6.24 -21.75
CA ALA A 84 -4.03 -5.88 -22.56
C ALA A 84 -4.43 -5.50 -24.00
N SER A 85 -5.38 -6.23 -24.60
CA SER A 85 -5.92 -5.90 -25.93
C SER A 85 -6.65 -4.55 -25.96
N GLU A 86 -7.42 -4.25 -24.90
CA GLU A 86 -8.13 -2.97 -24.77
C GLU A 86 -7.18 -1.80 -24.54
N PHE A 87 -6.15 -1.97 -23.70
CA PHE A 87 -5.12 -0.96 -23.50
C PHE A 87 -4.27 -0.76 -24.76
N HIS A 88 -3.98 -1.83 -25.51
CA HIS A 88 -3.33 -1.73 -26.81
C HIS A 88 -4.18 -0.88 -27.76
N SER A 89 -5.47 -1.17 -27.85
CA SER A 89 -6.43 -0.43 -28.67
C SER A 89 -6.52 1.04 -28.26
N ALA A 90 -6.63 1.34 -26.96
CA ALA A 90 -6.58 2.69 -26.42
C ALA A 90 -5.27 3.41 -26.79
N SER A 91 -4.13 2.69 -26.78
CA SER A 91 -2.83 3.25 -27.18
C SER A 91 -2.73 3.56 -28.68
N LEU A 92 -3.51 2.88 -29.52
CA LEU A 92 -3.57 3.20 -30.96
C LEU A 92 -4.44 4.44 -31.22
N LEU A 93 -5.49 4.63 -30.43
CA LEU A 93 -6.39 5.79 -30.50
C LEU A 93 -5.75 7.06 -29.90
N ALA A 94 -4.94 6.91 -28.84
CA ALA A 94 -4.20 7.98 -28.18
C ALA A 94 -2.70 7.65 -28.09
N PRO A 95 -1.94 7.73 -29.20
CA PRO A 95 -0.55 7.26 -29.27
C PRO A 95 0.45 8.05 -28.43
N LEU A 96 0.11 9.27 -28.02
CA LEU A 96 0.96 10.11 -27.17
C LEU A 96 0.68 9.92 -25.67
N ASP A 97 -0.39 9.20 -25.32
CA ASP A 97 -0.75 8.97 -23.93
C ASP A 97 -0.03 7.73 -23.38
N PHE A 98 1.02 7.97 -22.60
CA PHE A 98 1.85 6.90 -22.03
C PHE A 98 1.06 5.96 -21.11
N ARG A 99 -0.07 6.41 -20.54
CA ARG A 99 -0.86 5.63 -19.57
C ARG A 99 -1.33 4.32 -20.16
N TRP A 100 -1.74 4.31 -21.44
CA TRP A 100 -2.25 3.11 -22.09
C TRP A 100 -1.15 2.07 -22.32
N LYS A 101 0.05 2.50 -22.72
CA LYS A 101 1.21 1.60 -22.79
C LYS A 101 1.63 1.09 -21.41
N TYR A 102 1.57 1.93 -20.40
CA TYR A 102 1.86 1.53 -19.03
C TYR A 102 0.88 0.47 -18.50
N LEU A 103 -0.43 0.72 -18.63
CA LEU A 103 -1.48 -0.19 -18.21
C LEU A 103 -1.47 -1.49 -19.04
N GLN A 104 -1.17 -1.41 -20.34
CA GLN A 104 -0.91 -2.60 -21.17
C GLN A 104 0.24 -3.43 -20.57
N GLY A 105 1.36 -2.80 -20.20
CA GLY A 105 2.49 -3.50 -19.59
C GLY A 105 2.13 -4.19 -18.27
N LEU A 106 1.28 -3.59 -17.44
CA LEU A 106 0.75 -4.24 -16.23
C LEU A 106 -0.09 -5.48 -16.59
N ALA A 107 -0.99 -5.37 -17.56
CA ALA A 107 -1.86 -6.47 -17.99
C ALA A 107 -1.10 -7.62 -18.69
N GLU A 108 0.02 -7.34 -19.35
CA GLU A 108 0.88 -8.35 -20.01
C GLU A 108 1.78 -9.10 -19.03
N THR A 109 2.10 -8.49 -17.87
CA THR A 109 3.06 -9.03 -16.88
C THR A 109 2.79 -10.49 -16.48
N PRO A 110 1.54 -10.92 -16.25
CA PRO A 110 1.24 -12.32 -15.88
C PRO A 110 1.59 -13.35 -16.96
N PHE A 111 1.56 -12.98 -18.25
CA PHE A 111 1.72 -13.94 -19.36
C PHE A 111 3.04 -13.78 -20.11
N SER A 112 3.53 -12.55 -20.28
CA SER A 112 4.70 -12.24 -21.10
C SER A 112 5.52 -11.11 -20.51
N ARG A 113 6.60 -11.46 -19.82
CA ARG A 113 7.56 -10.47 -19.28
C ARG A 113 8.20 -9.62 -20.37
N THR A 114 8.47 -10.21 -21.54
CA THR A 114 9.04 -9.49 -22.69
C THR A 114 8.06 -8.44 -23.21
N ALA A 115 6.79 -8.81 -23.42
CA ALA A 115 5.78 -7.84 -23.88
C ALA A 115 5.54 -6.74 -22.84
N ALA A 116 5.55 -7.08 -21.55
CA ALA A 116 5.47 -6.11 -20.47
C ALA A 116 6.65 -5.11 -20.48
N LEU A 117 7.88 -5.60 -20.64
CA LEU A 117 9.08 -4.76 -20.76
C LEU A 117 9.01 -3.83 -21.97
N ASP A 118 8.59 -4.32 -23.13
CA ASP A 118 8.44 -3.50 -24.34
C ASP A 118 7.39 -2.39 -24.12
N CYS A 119 6.29 -2.72 -23.44
CA CYS A 119 5.25 -1.76 -23.09
C CYS A 119 5.77 -0.69 -22.10
N PHE A 120 6.52 -1.06 -21.07
CA PHE A 120 7.09 -0.11 -20.13
C PHE A 120 8.19 0.76 -20.76
N GLN A 121 9.00 0.22 -21.67
CA GLN A 121 9.98 1.00 -22.44
C GLN A 121 9.28 2.02 -23.35
N ALA A 122 8.21 1.61 -24.03
CA ALA A 122 7.39 2.53 -24.82
C ALA A 122 6.76 3.63 -23.95
N ALA A 123 6.22 3.28 -22.78
CA ALA A 123 5.67 4.23 -21.83
C ALA A 123 6.72 5.23 -21.30
N ALA A 124 7.93 4.76 -20.97
CA ALA A 124 9.05 5.63 -20.59
C ALA A 124 9.52 6.54 -21.74
N THR A 125 9.44 6.07 -22.99
CA THR A 125 9.76 6.91 -24.15
C THR A 125 8.74 8.03 -24.33
N LEU A 126 7.45 7.73 -24.14
CA LEU A 126 6.36 8.71 -24.23
C LEU A 126 6.37 9.72 -23.07
N ASN A 127 6.72 9.27 -21.86
CA ASN A 127 6.88 10.14 -20.70
C ASN A 127 8.19 9.84 -19.94
N PRO A 128 9.31 10.48 -20.35
CA PRO A 128 10.61 10.28 -19.71
C PRO A 128 10.72 10.77 -18.27
N SER A 129 9.73 11.52 -17.78
CA SER A 129 9.67 12.00 -16.41
C SER A 129 8.94 11.03 -15.46
N ALA A 130 8.21 10.05 -16.01
CA ALA A 130 7.51 9.06 -15.21
C ALA A 130 8.50 8.02 -14.65
N TRP A 131 8.58 7.91 -13.33
CA TRP A 131 9.45 6.92 -12.67
C TRP A 131 8.88 5.49 -12.73
N LEU A 132 7.55 5.35 -12.79
CA LEU A 132 6.84 4.07 -12.72
C LEU A 132 7.25 3.05 -13.80
N PRO A 133 7.34 3.39 -15.10
CA PRO A 133 7.77 2.43 -16.12
C PRO A 133 9.20 1.92 -15.88
N HIS A 134 10.10 2.79 -15.41
CA HIS A 134 11.47 2.40 -15.04
C HIS A 134 11.48 1.46 -13.84
N ALA A 135 10.73 1.76 -12.78
CA ALA A 135 10.66 0.90 -11.60
C ALA A 135 10.02 -0.48 -11.90
N ARG A 136 8.95 -0.53 -12.71
CA ARG A 136 8.35 -1.80 -13.15
C ARG A 136 9.32 -2.62 -14.01
N SER A 137 10.03 -1.97 -14.93
CA SER A 137 11.05 -2.62 -15.75
C SER A 137 12.19 -3.19 -14.89
N ALA A 138 12.65 -2.44 -13.89
CA ALA A 138 13.69 -2.89 -12.97
C ALA A 138 13.31 -4.19 -12.26
N GLU A 139 12.10 -4.30 -11.71
CA GLU A 139 11.65 -5.51 -11.01
C GLU A 139 11.59 -6.73 -11.94
N LEU A 140 11.08 -6.56 -13.16
CA LEU A 140 11.07 -7.64 -14.16
C LEU A 140 12.49 -8.08 -14.55
N LEU A 141 13.39 -7.11 -14.76
CA LEU A 141 14.78 -7.40 -15.13
C LEU A 141 15.57 -8.06 -13.99
N LEU A 142 15.31 -7.69 -12.73
CA LEU A 142 15.87 -8.36 -11.57
C LEU A 142 15.39 -9.82 -11.48
N ALA A 143 14.11 -10.08 -11.73
CA ALA A 143 13.57 -11.44 -11.77
C ALA A 143 14.19 -12.30 -12.88
N GLU A 144 14.62 -11.69 -13.99
CA GLU A 144 15.37 -12.33 -15.08
C GLU A 144 16.89 -12.39 -14.84
N ASN A 145 17.37 -11.91 -13.68
CA ASN A 145 18.80 -11.79 -13.36
C ASN A 145 19.59 -10.94 -14.39
N ARG A 146 18.92 -10.02 -15.10
CA ARG A 146 19.52 -9.08 -16.05
C ARG A 146 20.04 -7.84 -15.33
N LEU A 147 21.07 -8.04 -14.50
CA LEU A 147 21.49 -7.07 -13.48
C LEU A 147 21.96 -5.73 -14.05
N LEU A 148 22.59 -5.71 -15.23
CA LEU A 148 23.06 -4.46 -15.86
C LEU A 148 21.91 -3.58 -16.32
N ASP A 149 20.94 -4.17 -17.01
CA ASP A 149 19.74 -3.47 -17.48
C ASP A 149 18.90 -3.00 -16.28
N ALA A 150 18.73 -3.86 -15.28
CA ALA A 150 18.05 -3.53 -14.03
C ALA A 150 18.70 -2.33 -13.34
N ALA A 151 20.03 -2.30 -13.23
CA ALA A 151 20.76 -1.19 -12.63
C ALA A 151 20.52 0.15 -13.33
N ALA A 152 20.43 0.15 -14.67
CA ALA A 152 20.13 1.35 -15.44
C ALA A 152 18.71 1.88 -15.17
N GLN A 153 17.72 0.97 -15.11
CA GLN A 153 16.34 1.31 -14.81
C GLN A 153 16.17 1.80 -13.36
N ILE A 154 16.81 1.13 -12.39
CA ILE A 154 16.80 1.51 -10.97
C ILE A 154 17.40 2.91 -10.80
N ARG A 155 18.56 3.18 -11.38
CA ARG A 155 19.21 4.50 -11.30
C ARG A 155 18.30 5.61 -11.83
N THR A 156 17.62 5.35 -12.93
CA THR A 156 16.68 6.31 -13.53
C THR A 156 15.48 6.54 -12.63
N ALA A 157 14.86 5.47 -12.11
CA ALA A 157 13.74 5.56 -11.19
C ALA A 157 14.10 6.31 -9.90
N ARG A 158 15.25 6.01 -9.27
CA ARG A 158 15.76 6.70 -8.06
C ARG A 158 16.05 8.18 -8.30
N ARG A 159 16.51 8.56 -9.50
CA ARG A 159 16.74 9.96 -9.86
C ARG A 159 15.42 10.73 -10.03
N LEU A 160 14.42 10.11 -10.65
CA LEU A 160 13.11 10.73 -10.88
C LEU A 160 12.26 10.77 -9.61
N ALA A 161 12.41 9.78 -8.72
CA ALA A 161 11.63 9.66 -7.49
C ALA A 161 12.51 9.16 -6.32
N PRO A 162 13.29 10.04 -5.69
CA PRO A 162 14.28 9.67 -4.66
C PRO A 162 13.66 9.21 -3.35
N ASP A 163 12.41 9.60 -3.07
CA ASP A 163 11.69 9.26 -1.84
C ASP A 163 10.80 8.01 -1.99
N GLU A 164 10.68 7.48 -3.21
CA GLU A 164 9.86 6.30 -3.47
C GLU A 164 10.52 5.02 -2.97
N LEU A 165 9.71 4.21 -2.28
CA LEU A 165 10.16 2.98 -1.61
C LEU A 165 10.56 1.89 -2.60
N ARG A 166 9.76 1.68 -3.65
CA ARG A 166 9.94 0.56 -4.60
C ARG A 166 11.30 0.59 -5.31
N PRO A 167 11.73 1.72 -5.92
CA PRO A 167 13.07 1.80 -6.50
C PRO A 167 14.19 1.55 -5.49
N ALA A 168 14.02 1.95 -4.23
CA ALA A 168 15.02 1.77 -3.18
C ALA A 168 15.16 0.29 -2.75
N LEU A 169 14.04 -0.43 -2.64
CA LEU A 169 14.05 -1.87 -2.38
C LEU A 169 14.68 -2.65 -3.54
N ALA A 170 14.38 -2.27 -4.78
CA ALA A 170 15.00 -2.85 -5.97
C ALA A 170 16.52 -2.64 -6.00
N GLU A 171 17.01 -1.47 -5.57
CA GLU A 171 18.44 -1.18 -5.42
C GLU A 171 19.12 -2.10 -4.39
N ILE A 172 18.50 -2.32 -3.23
CA ILE A 172 19.02 -3.24 -2.20
C ILE A 172 19.06 -4.68 -2.74
N ARG A 173 18.00 -5.13 -3.43
CA ARG A 173 17.95 -6.45 -4.07
C ARG A 173 19.05 -6.62 -5.11
N LEU A 174 19.28 -5.60 -5.94
CA LEU A 174 20.37 -5.59 -6.92
C LEU A 174 21.74 -5.78 -6.24
N LEU A 175 22.02 -5.04 -5.16
CA LEU A 175 23.28 -5.16 -4.41
C LEU A 175 23.50 -6.57 -3.85
N LEU A 176 22.43 -7.21 -3.34
CA LEU A 176 22.49 -8.59 -2.85
C LEU A 176 22.74 -9.61 -3.95
N LEU A 177 22.16 -9.41 -5.14
CA LEU A 177 22.40 -10.25 -6.31
C LEU A 177 23.83 -10.08 -6.85
N GLN A 178 24.38 -8.87 -6.75
CA GLN A 178 25.76 -8.54 -7.12
C GLN A 178 26.81 -8.95 -6.07
N LYS A 179 26.42 -9.66 -5.01
CA LYS A 179 27.31 -10.08 -3.91
C LYS A 179 27.97 -8.90 -3.19
N GLN A 180 27.24 -7.81 -3.03
CA GLN A 180 27.66 -6.63 -2.26
C GLN A 180 26.81 -6.46 -0.99
N PRO A 181 26.82 -7.44 -0.06
CA PRO A 181 25.90 -7.44 1.08
C PRO A 181 26.20 -6.35 2.10
N ALA A 182 27.45 -5.85 2.18
CA ALA A 182 27.79 -4.71 3.03
C ALA A 182 27.10 -3.42 2.58
N ALA A 183 27.08 -3.15 1.26
CA ALA A 183 26.38 -2.01 0.70
C ALA A 183 24.86 -2.16 0.84
N ALA A 184 24.33 -3.36 0.59
CA ALA A 184 22.91 -3.67 0.78
C ALA A 184 22.46 -3.43 2.22
N ARG A 185 23.25 -3.85 3.22
CA ARG A 185 22.98 -3.62 4.64
C ARG A 185 22.89 -2.12 4.95
N ILE A 186 23.85 -1.33 4.50
CA ILE A 186 23.87 0.13 4.73
C ILE A 186 22.64 0.80 4.12
N ALA A 187 22.30 0.45 2.88
CA ALA A 187 21.12 0.99 2.20
C ALA A 187 19.82 0.62 2.93
N ALA A 188 19.69 -0.64 3.38
CA ALA A 188 18.52 -1.11 4.10
C ALA A 188 18.38 -0.47 5.49
N GLU A 189 19.48 -0.30 6.22
CA GLU A 189 19.52 0.43 7.50
C GLU A 189 19.12 1.90 7.32
N SER A 190 19.55 2.53 6.23
CA SER A 190 19.16 3.91 5.92
C SER A 190 17.66 4.05 5.67
N LEU A 191 17.02 3.09 5.00
CA LEU A 191 15.56 3.07 4.81
C LEU A 191 14.82 2.83 6.13
N ALA A 192 15.30 1.87 6.93
CA ALA A 192 14.69 1.58 8.24
C ALA A 192 14.79 2.76 9.20
N ALA A 193 15.91 3.49 9.20
CA ALA A 193 16.10 4.69 10.02
C ALA A 193 15.12 5.83 9.70
N ARG A 194 14.50 5.82 8.51
CA ARG A 194 13.43 6.78 8.12
C ARG A 194 12.05 6.35 8.61
N GLY A 195 11.95 5.30 9.43
CA GLY A 195 10.68 4.75 9.92
C GLY A 195 10.00 3.79 8.94
N THR A 196 10.68 3.36 7.88
CA THR A 196 10.12 2.39 6.92
C THR A 196 10.06 1.01 7.58
N LEU A 197 8.86 0.50 7.82
CA LEU A 197 8.64 -0.83 8.39
C LEU A 197 7.76 -1.68 7.47
N VAL A 198 8.39 -2.27 6.44
CA VAL A 198 7.72 -3.17 5.49
C VAL A 198 8.39 -4.55 5.48
N ARG A 199 7.59 -5.59 5.25
CA ARG A 199 8.05 -6.98 5.27
C ARG A 199 9.26 -7.22 4.34
N GLU A 200 9.18 -6.70 3.12
CA GLU A 200 10.20 -6.86 2.09
C GLU A 200 11.56 -6.27 2.52
N LEU A 201 11.55 -5.16 3.27
CA LEU A 201 12.78 -4.55 3.79
C LEU A 201 13.42 -5.44 4.86
N VAL A 202 12.62 -5.99 5.77
CA VAL A 202 13.08 -6.92 6.82
C VAL A 202 13.68 -8.18 6.20
N GLU A 203 13.06 -8.72 5.16
CA GLU A 203 13.57 -9.86 4.40
C GLU A 203 14.94 -9.55 3.76
N LEU A 204 15.07 -8.40 3.10
CA LEU A 204 16.33 -7.96 2.49
C LEU A 204 17.44 -7.70 3.53
N GLN A 205 17.10 -7.16 4.70
CA GLN A 205 18.04 -6.98 5.82
C GLN A 205 18.55 -8.32 6.33
N ALA A 206 17.64 -9.27 6.59
CA ALA A 206 18.01 -10.62 7.01
C ALA A 206 18.91 -11.31 5.97
N GLN A 207 18.60 -11.14 4.68
CA GLN A 207 19.40 -11.68 3.59
C GLN A 207 20.81 -11.05 3.52
N ALA A 208 20.92 -9.74 3.72
CA ALA A 208 22.21 -9.05 3.77
C ALA A 208 23.10 -9.56 4.92
N LEU A 209 22.54 -9.71 6.11
CA LEU A 209 23.24 -10.23 7.29
C LEU A 209 23.66 -11.68 7.11
N PHE A 210 22.81 -12.50 6.48
CA PHE A 210 23.15 -13.89 6.17
C PHE A 210 24.35 -13.97 5.21
N GLN A 211 24.38 -13.17 4.15
CA GLN A 211 25.52 -13.11 3.22
C GLN A 211 26.81 -12.56 3.87
N LEU A 212 26.71 -11.82 4.98
CA LEU A 212 27.85 -11.35 5.78
C LEU A 212 28.30 -12.36 6.85
N ASN A 213 27.73 -13.57 6.90
CA ASN A 213 27.96 -14.57 7.94
C ASN A 213 27.56 -14.11 9.36
N GLN A 214 26.65 -13.14 9.48
CA GLN A 214 26.11 -12.64 10.76
C GLN A 214 24.81 -13.36 11.11
N THR A 215 24.89 -14.69 11.26
CA THR A 215 23.71 -15.57 11.37
C THR A 215 22.80 -15.24 12.55
N GLU A 216 23.35 -14.91 13.71
CA GLU A 216 22.52 -14.56 14.88
C GLU A 216 21.77 -13.24 14.67
N ALA A 217 22.43 -12.23 14.09
CA ALA A 217 21.78 -10.96 13.76
C ALA A 217 20.68 -11.17 12.71
N ALA A 218 20.92 -12.00 11.70
CA ALA A 218 19.91 -12.35 10.70
C ALA A 218 18.70 -13.03 11.35
N ARG A 219 18.90 -13.96 12.30
CA ARG A 219 17.79 -14.61 13.03
C ARG A 219 16.99 -13.63 13.86
N LEU A 220 17.64 -12.67 14.52
CA LEU A 220 16.96 -11.65 15.32
C LEU A 220 16.04 -10.78 14.45
N ILE A 221 16.54 -10.30 13.30
CA ILE A 221 15.72 -9.53 12.34
C ILE A 221 14.58 -10.39 11.80
N SER A 222 14.84 -11.65 11.42
CA SER A 222 13.80 -12.54 10.90
C SER A 222 12.65 -12.82 11.87
N ARG A 223 12.85 -12.68 13.20
CA ARG A 223 11.75 -12.78 14.17
C ARG A 223 10.70 -11.69 13.95
N GLN A 224 11.09 -10.52 13.45
CA GLN A 224 10.14 -9.44 13.14
C GLN A 224 9.14 -9.87 12.06
N LEU A 225 9.48 -10.81 11.17
CA LEU A 225 8.59 -11.33 10.12
C LEU A 225 7.34 -12.06 10.65
N GLN A 226 7.33 -12.39 11.95
CA GLN A 226 6.17 -12.95 12.66
C GLN A 226 5.19 -11.87 13.11
N ASN A 227 5.58 -10.59 13.06
CA ASN A 227 4.70 -9.47 13.38
C ASN A 227 3.64 -9.32 12.27
N GLU A 228 2.36 -9.53 12.64
CA GLU A 228 1.21 -9.37 11.74
C GLU A 228 1.02 -7.92 11.24
N GLU A 229 1.62 -6.93 11.91
CA GLU A 229 1.57 -5.53 11.49
C GLU A 229 2.52 -5.21 10.32
N LEU A 230 3.44 -6.11 9.95
CA LEU A 230 4.33 -5.89 8.81
C LEU A 230 3.56 -5.96 7.49
N THR A 231 3.36 -4.80 6.87
CA THR A 231 2.72 -4.72 5.57
C THR A 231 3.68 -5.10 4.42
N PRO A 232 3.19 -5.69 3.33
CA PRO A 232 3.93 -5.75 2.08
C PRO A 232 4.34 -4.34 1.61
N ALA A 233 5.45 -4.23 0.86
CA ALA A 233 5.81 -2.95 0.28
C ALA A 233 4.73 -2.53 -0.74
N GLY A 234 4.15 -1.36 -0.57
CA GLY A 234 3.15 -0.82 -1.49
C GLY A 234 3.76 -0.33 -2.81
N TRP A 235 2.90 -0.04 -3.78
CA TRP A 235 3.24 0.81 -4.93
C TRP A 235 2.49 2.12 -4.80
N ASN A 236 3.19 3.25 -4.90
CA ASN A 236 2.56 4.55 -5.10
C ASN A 236 2.24 4.74 -6.60
N ASP A 237 1.28 3.95 -7.08
CA ASP A 237 0.95 3.86 -8.50
C ASP A 237 -0.51 4.28 -8.74
N PRO A 238 -0.77 5.55 -9.10
CA PRO A 238 -2.12 6.04 -9.32
C PRO A 238 -2.81 5.39 -10.54
N LEU A 239 -2.05 4.84 -11.49
CA LEU A 239 -2.61 4.19 -12.68
C LEU A 239 -3.10 2.78 -12.34
N ALA A 240 -2.31 2.00 -11.59
CA ALA A 240 -2.78 0.75 -11.02
C ALA A 240 -3.92 0.97 -10.01
N ALA A 241 -3.87 2.07 -9.25
CA ALA A 241 -4.95 2.39 -8.33
C ALA A 241 -6.28 2.67 -9.04
N ALA A 242 -6.23 3.30 -10.22
CA ALA A 242 -7.40 3.53 -11.05
C ALA A 242 -7.97 2.24 -11.66
N VAL A 243 -7.17 1.18 -11.84
CA VAL A 243 -7.66 -0.16 -12.21
C VAL A 243 -8.44 -0.75 -11.05
N LEU A 244 -7.85 -0.78 -9.86
CA LEU A 244 -8.45 -1.40 -8.68
C LEU A 244 -9.74 -0.69 -8.21
N ALA A 245 -9.95 0.57 -8.58
CA ALA A 245 -11.24 1.26 -8.40
C ALA A 245 -12.41 0.58 -9.13
N TRP A 246 -12.12 -0.29 -10.12
CA TRP A 246 -13.11 -1.14 -10.78
C TRP A 246 -13.28 -2.50 -10.10
N SER A 247 -12.43 -2.86 -9.14
CA SER A 247 -12.56 -4.13 -8.42
C SER A 247 -13.87 -4.13 -7.63
N THR A 248 -14.51 -5.29 -7.63
CA THR A 248 -15.70 -5.58 -6.84
C THR A 248 -15.40 -6.57 -5.72
N ASP A 249 -14.15 -7.02 -5.60
CA ASP A 249 -13.71 -7.91 -4.52
C ASP A 249 -13.42 -7.10 -3.26
N PRO A 250 -14.13 -7.36 -2.14
CA PRO A 250 -13.90 -6.66 -0.89
C PRO A 250 -12.45 -6.75 -0.39
N GLU A 251 -11.77 -7.89 -0.56
CA GLU A 251 -10.41 -8.10 -0.03
C GLU A 251 -9.37 -7.27 -0.79
N ASP A 252 -9.50 -7.19 -2.12
CA ASP A 252 -8.62 -6.37 -2.96
C ASP A 252 -8.71 -4.88 -2.62
N ILE A 253 -9.93 -4.39 -2.43
CA ILE A 253 -10.18 -2.98 -2.07
C ILE A 253 -9.56 -2.67 -0.71
N LEU A 254 -9.70 -3.57 0.28
CA LEU A 254 -9.08 -3.42 1.60
C LEU A 254 -7.56 -3.43 1.53
N ASN A 255 -6.97 -4.34 0.75
CA ASN A 255 -5.52 -4.42 0.56
C ASN A 255 -4.96 -3.16 -0.08
N GLN A 256 -5.65 -2.63 -1.09
CA GLN A 256 -5.25 -1.39 -1.74
C GLN A 256 -5.38 -0.18 -0.80
N ALA A 257 -6.48 -0.05 -0.06
CA ALA A 257 -6.66 1.03 0.89
C ALA A 257 -5.55 1.02 1.94
N ARG A 258 -5.20 -0.17 2.46
CA ARG A 258 -4.06 -0.38 3.37
C ARG A 258 -2.73 0.05 2.75
N SER A 259 -2.46 -0.35 1.52
CA SER A 259 -1.24 0.02 0.81
C SER A 259 -1.13 1.53 0.57
N LEU A 260 -2.23 2.18 0.17
CA LEU A 260 -2.30 3.62 -0.03
C LEU A 260 -2.03 4.36 1.29
N ALA A 261 -2.65 3.93 2.39
CA ALA A 261 -2.43 4.49 3.72
C ALA A 261 -0.98 4.32 4.20
N ALA A 262 -0.38 3.14 4.00
CA ALA A 262 1.03 2.89 4.32
C ALA A 262 2.00 3.77 3.51
N SER A 263 1.57 4.23 2.33
CA SER A 263 2.32 5.16 1.48
C SER A 263 2.02 6.64 1.80
N GLY A 264 1.25 6.93 2.85
CA GLY A 264 0.84 8.27 3.25
C GLY A 264 -0.29 8.88 2.41
N ASN A 265 -0.83 8.14 1.43
CA ASN A 265 -1.90 8.60 0.55
C ASN A 265 -3.30 8.43 1.21
N PHE A 266 -3.47 9.00 2.41
CA PHE A 266 -4.68 8.80 3.22
C PHE A 266 -5.97 9.23 2.51
N THR A 267 -5.96 10.33 1.77
CA THR A 267 -7.14 10.82 1.04
C THR A 267 -7.61 9.82 -0.01
N GLN A 268 -6.68 9.22 -0.77
CA GLN A 268 -7.04 8.24 -1.79
C GLN A 268 -7.52 6.94 -1.16
N ALA A 269 -6.89 6.51 -0.07
CA ALA A 269 -7.29 5.33 0.69
C ALA A 269 -8.72 5.49 1.26
N GLU A 270 -9.03 6.65 1.83
CA GLU A 270 -10.35 6.98 2.36
C GLU A 270 -11.41 7.00 1.25
N GLN A 271 -11.14 7.69 0.13
CA GLN A 271 -12.07 7.75 -1.00
C GLN A 271 -12.34 6.37 -1.63
N LEU A 272 -11.32 5.52 -1.72
CA LEU A 272 -11.47 4.16 -2.23
C LEU A 272 -12.46 3.35 -1.37
N LEU A 273 -12.34 3.41 -0.04
CA LEU A 273 -13.24 2.70 0.86
C LEU A 273 -14.66 3.29 0.84
N LEU A 274 -14.79 4.62 0.79
CA LEU A 274 -16.09 5.30 0.74
C LEU A 274 -16.86 5.04 -0.57
N ASN A 275 -16.14 4.90 -1.68
CA ASN A 275 -16.73 4.65 -3.00
C ASN A 275 -16.96 3.15 -3.29
N SER A 276 -16.51 2.26 -2.40
CA SER A 276 -16.77 0.82 -2.51
C SER A 276 -18.27 0.52 -2.35
N THR A 277 -18.75 -0.58 -2.97
CA THR A 277 -20.19 -0.89 -3.01
C THR A 277 -20.83 -0.87 -1.62
N ALA A 278 -22.07 -0.37 -1.49
CA ALA A 278 -22.75 -0.18 -0.21
C ALA A 278 -22.83 -1.43 0.70
N ARG A 279 -22.77 -2.64 0.10
CA ARG A 279 -22.77 -3.92 0.82
C ARG A 279 -21.38 -4.34 1.33
N ALA A 280 -20.30 -3.89 0.69
CA ALA A 280 -18.92 -4.06 1.16
C ALA A 280 -18.54 -2.97 2.16
N ALA A 281 -18.97 -1.72 1.92
CA ALA A 281 -18.73 -0.57 2.80
C ALA A 281 -19.39 -0.71 4.19
N SER A 282 -20.38 -1.60 4.34
CA SER A 282 -21.01 -1.96 5.62
C SER A 282 -20.32 -3.13 6.33
N HIS A 283 -19.37 -3.83 5.70
CA HIS A 283 -18.66 -4.93 6.36
C HIS A 283 -17.77 -4.38 7.51
N PRO A 284 -17.74 -5.02 8.70
CA PRO A 284 -16.96 -4.53 9.84
C PRO A 284 -15.48 -4.25 9.52
N GLU A 285 -14.88 -5.02 8.63
CA GLU A 285 -13.48 -4.84 8.22
C GLU A 285 -13.23 -3.58 7.38
N PHE A 286 -14.20 -3.18 6.55
CA PHE A 286 -14.15 -1.90 5.81
C PHE A 286 -14.23 -0.73 6.77
N ILE A 287 -15.15 -0.82 7.73
CA ILE A 287 -15.36 0.22 8.75
C ILE A 287 -14.11 0.38 9.61
N THR A 288 -13.53 -0.72 10.09
CA THR A 288 -12.33 -0.66 10.95
C THR A 288 -11.11 -0.18 10.18
N THR A 289 -10.96 -0.57 8.92
CA THR A 289 -9.89 -0.08 8.05
C THR A 289 -10.06 1.41 7.76
N LEU A 290 -11.27 1.88 7.46
CA LEU A 290 -11.58 3.30 7.25
C LEU A 290 -11.32 4.12 8.52
N ALA A 291 -11.80 3.66 9.67
CA ALA A 291 -11.58 4.33 10.95
C ALA A 291 -10.08 4.41 11.27
N ARG A 292 -9.31 3.35 11.03
CA ARG A 292 -7.84 3.36 11.22
C ARG A 292 -7.17 4.38 10.31
N ILE A 293 -7.53 4.44 9.02
CA ILE A 293 -7.00 5.43 8.07
C ILE A 293 -7.34 6.85 8.52
N GLN A 294 -8.55 7.08 9.02
CA GLN A 294 -8.97 8.38 9.55
C GLN A 294 -8.13 8.78 10.77
N LEU A 295 -7.86 7.85 11.69
CA LEU A 295 -6.98 8.07 12.84
C LEU A 295 -5.53 8.37 12.43
N GLU A 296 -4.97 7.58 11.52
CA GLU A 296 -3.60 7.79 10.98
C GLU A 296 -3.49 9.13 10.24
N SER A 297 -4.58 9.59 9.60
CA SER A 297 -4.66 10.89 8.94
C SER A 297 -4.90 12.08 9.89
N GLY A 298 -4.97 11.85 11.21
CA GLY A 298 -5.19 12.90 12.20
C GLY A 298 -6.63 13.41 12.30
N LYS A 299 -7.63 12.59 11.94
CA LYS A 299 -9.07 12.94 11.94
C LYS A 299 -9.87 12.09 12.95
N PRO A 300 -9.57 12.15 14.26
CA PRO A 300 -10.19 11.27 15.25
C PRO A 300 -11.70 11.51 15.44
N GLU A 301 -12.22 12.73 15.22
CA GLU A 301 -13.65 13.02 15.25
C GLU A 301 -14.41 12.30 14.13
N ILE A 302 -13.82 12.22 12.93
CA ILE A 302 -14.42 11.51 11.81
C ILE A 302 -14.41 10.01 12.09
N ALA A 303 -13.30 9.46 12.59
CA ALA A 303 -13.22 8.06 13.00
C ALA A 303 -14.26 7.70 14.07
N LEU A 304 -14.49 8.59 15.05
CA LEU A 304 -15.53 8.39 16.05
C LEU A 304 -16.93 8.33 15.41
N ASN A 305 -17.26 9.26 14.51
CA ASN A 305 -18.55 9.26 13.82
C ASN A 305 -18.72 8.00 12.94
N THR A 306 -17.69 7.59 12.22
CA THR A 306 -17.68 6.36 11.41
C THR A 306 -17.99 5.14 12.27
N THR A 307 -17.31 5.00 13.41
CA THR A 307 -17.50 3.86 14.33
C THR A 307 -18.84 3.91 15.07
N ASP A 308 -19.29 5.09 15.54
CA ASP A 308 -20.59 5.26 16.19
C ASP A 308 -21.75 4.95 15.24
N SER A 309 -21.64 5.33 13.96
CA SER A 309 -22.63 4.97 12.95
C SER A 309 -22.66 3.46 12.74
N ALA A 310 -21.50 2.83 12.61
CA ALA A 310 -21.39 1.39 12.39
C ALA A 310 -21.89 0.55 13.57
N LEU A 311 -21.71 0.99 14.81
CA LEU A 311 -22.19 0.29 16.00
C LEU A 311 -23.72 0.25 16.11
N LYS A 312 -24.46 1.05 15.31
CA LYS A 312 -25.92 0.91 15.21
C LYS A 312 -26.31 -0.42 14.57
N ASP A 313 -25.56 -0.84 13.55
CA ASP A 313 -25.78 -2.08 12.82
C ASP A 313 -25.00 -3.26 13.41
N TYR A 314 -23.84 -2.97 14.03
CA TYR A 314 -22.93 -3.96 14.61
C TYR A 314 -22.59 -3.68 16.09
N PRO A 315 -23.59 -3.68 17.00
CA PRO A 315 -23.41 -3.19 18.38
C PRO A 315 -22.34 -3.94 19.19
N ASN A 316 -22.07 -5.20 18.85
CA ASN A 316 -21.18 -6.09 19.62
C ASN A 316 -19.88 -6.43 18.86
N ALA A 317 -19.53 -5.69 17.80
CA ALA A 317 -18.35 -5.98 16.99
C ALA A 317 -17.04 -5.53 17.69
N PRO A 318 -16.18 -6.46 18.17
CA PRO A 318 -15.02 -6.10 19.00
C PRO A 318 -14.03 -5.19 18.27
N ALA A 319 -13.82 -5.40 16.98
CA ALA A 319 -12.88 -4.61 16.18
C ALA A 319 -13.37 -3.16 16.00
N ILE A 320 -14.69 -2.94 15.85
CA ILE A 320 -15.28 -1.59 15.76
C ILE A 320 -15.23 -0.90 17.12
N LEU A 321 -15.52 -1.62 18.21
CA LEU A 321 -15.38 -1.11 19.59
C LEU A 321 -13.93 -0.72 19.92
N LEU A 322 -12.95 -1.51 19.48
CA LEU A 322 -11.52 -1.17 19.58
C LEU A 322 -11.20 0.11 18.80
N ALA A 323 -11.63 0.22 17.54
CA ALA A 323 -11.40 1.41 16.72
C ALA A 323 -12.05 2.67 17.32
N ARG A 324 -13.26 2.54 17.86
CA ARG A 324 -13.94 3.61 18.61
C ARG A 324 -13.15 4.04 19.84
N GLY A 325 -12.67 3.06 20.63
CA GLY A 325 -11.82 3.33 21.79
C GLY A 325 -10.56 4.09 21.41
N ASN A 326 -9.93 3.74 20.29
CA ASN A 326 -8.75 4.45 19.76
C ASN A 326 -9.07 5.90 19.41
N ALA A 327 -10.21 6.16 18.75
CA ALA A 327 -10.67 7.50 18.44
C ALA A 327 -10.92 8.34 19.71
N LEU A 328 -11.63 7.78 20.68
CA LEU A 328 -11.92 8.44 21.96
C LEU A 328 -10.65 8.74 22.76
N PHE A 329 -9.69 7.83 22.73
CA PHE A 329 -8.40 8.02 23.40
C PHE A 329 -7.63 9.21 22.81
N LEU A 330 -7.60 9.35 21.48
CA LEU A 330 -6.98 10.50 20.81
C LEU A 330 -7.72 11.82 21.06
N LEU A 331 -9.04 11.76 21.28
CA LEU A 331 -9.87 12.91 21.68
C LEU A 331 -9.80 13.23 23.19
N GLU A 332 -8.91 12.58 23.93
CA GLU A 332 -8.76 12.70 25.39
C GLU A 332 -10.02 12.34 26.21
N ARG A 333 -10.99 11.64 25.60
CA ARG A 333 -12.19 11.12 26.26
C ARG A 333 -11.89 9.78 26.93
N ILE A 334 -10.98 9.81 27.91
CA ILE A 334 -10.37 8.61 28.50
C ILE A 334 -11.38 7.64 29.10
N ASN A 335 -12.42 8.13 29.79
CA ASN A 335 -13.45 7.28 30.39
C ASN A 335 -14.26 6.52 29.33
N ASP A 336 -14.65 7.20 28.26
CA ASP A 336 -15.42 6.60 27.16
C ASP A 336 -14.56 5.61 26.36
N ALA A 337 -13.26 5.91 26.22
CA ALA A 337 -12.29 5.01 25.61
C ALA A 337 -12.16 3.71 26.41
N ALA A 338 -11.97 3.82 27.74
CA ALA A 338 -11.89 2.67 28.64
C ALA A 338 -13.15 1.78 28.55
N GLN A 339 -14.34 2.39 28.54
CA GLN A 339 -15.59 1.66 28.35
C GLN A 339 -15.64 0.92 27.00
N SER A 340 -15.21 1.56 25.92
CA SER A 340 -15.19 0.94 24.59
C SER A 340 -14.23 -0.25 24.53
N TYR A 341 -13.04 -0.14 25.12
CA TYR A 341 -12.10 -1.26 25.20
C TYR A 341 -12.61 -2.40 26.09
N ALA A 342 -13.25 -2.07 27.22
CA ALA A 342 -13.84 -3.07 28.10
C ALA A 342 -14.96 -3.85 27.40
N LEU A 343 -15.84 -3.18 26.65
CA LEU A 343 -16.86 -3.82 25.82
C LEU A 343 -16.23 -4.70 24.72
N ALA A 344 -15.18 -4.23 24.06
CA ALA A 344 -14.46 -5.05 23.07
C ALA A 344 -13.92 -6.35 23.70
N LEU A 345 -13.35 -6.26 24.91
CA LEU A 345 -12.82 -7.40 25.66
C LEU A 345 -13.91 -8.33 26.21
N GLN A 346 -15.10 -7.80 26.50
CA GLN A 346 -16.25 -8.63 26.89
C GLN A 346 -16.66 -9.57 25.76
N HIS A 347 -16.60 -9.09 24.51
CA HIS A 347 -16.97 -9.88 23.34
C HIS A 347 -15.80 -10.70 22.78
N LYS A 348 -14.56 -10.23 22.93
CA LYS A 348 -13.36 -10.94 22.52
C LYS A 348 -12.25 -10.80 23.58
N PRO A 349 -12.18 -11.71 24.56
CA PRO A 349 -11.25 -11.61 25.69
C PRO A 349 -9.77 -11.72 25.34
N ASP A 350 -9.42 -12.29 24.19
CA ASP A 350 -8.03 -12.46 23.73
C ASP A 350 -7.51 -11.27 22.90
N LEU A 351 -8.24 -10.15 22.86
CA LEU A 351 -7.86 -8.97 22.09
C LEU A 351 -6.74 -8.16 22.80
N ALA A 352 -5.49 -8.60 22.64
CA ALA A 352 -4.32 -8.02 23.30
C ALA A 352 -4.22 -6.49 23.12
N HIS A 353 -4.46 -5.96 21.92
CA HIS A 353 -4.45 -4.51 21.67
C HIS A 353 -5.52 -3.73 22.46
N ALA A 354 -6.73 -4.28 22.63
CA ALA A 354 -7.75 -3.62 23.46
C ALA A 354 -7.34 -3.61 24.94
N ARG A 355 -6.77 -4.73 25.42
CA ARG A 355 -6.30 -4.81 26.81
C ARG A 355 -5.13 -3.88 27.08
N PHE A 356 -4.19 -3.79 26.16
CA PHE A 356 -3.10 -2.81 26.21
C PHE A 356 -3.63 -1.36 26.25
N ASN A 357 -4.57 -1.02 25.37
CA ASN A 357 -5.13 0.33 25.34
C ASN A 357 -6.03 0.64 26.55
N LEU A 358 -6.70 -0.35 27.13
CA LEU A 358 -7.38 -0.23 28.42
C LEU A 358 -6.38 0.09 29.53
N ALA A 359 -5.24 -0.60 29.59
CA ALA A 359 -4.18 -0.31 30.55
C ALA A 359 -3.67 1.13 30.43
N ARG A 360 -3.53 1.65 29.20
CA ARG A 360 -3.18 3.06 28.97
C ARG A 360 -4.24 4.03 29.50
N CYS A 361 -5.53 3.68 29.40
CA CYS A 361 -6.60 4.48 29.99
C CYS A 361 -6.55 4.45 31.53
N GLN A 362 -6.34 3.26 32.12
CA GLN A 362 -6.20 3.08 33.56
C GLN A 362 -5.04 3.91 34.12
N LEU A 363 -3.89 3.92 33.44
CA LEU A 363 -2.76 4.78 33.81
C LEU A 363 -3.13 6.27 33.79
N ARG A 364 -3.85 6.73 32.76
CA ARG A 364 -4.32 8.13 32.66
C ARG A 364 -5.36 8.47 33.74
N GLN A 365 -6.04 7.46 34.30
CA GLN A 365 -6.98 7.58 35.41
C GLN A 365 -6.31 7.41 36.80
N GLY A 366 -5.00 7.14 36.85
CA GLY A 366 -4.27 6.89 38.11
C GLY A 366 -4.44 5.47 38.69
N GLN A 367 -5.08 4.57 37.95
CA GLN A 367 -5.35 3.18 38.32
C GLN A 367 -4.12 2.29 38.00
N SER A 368 -3.03 2.53 38.70
CA SER A 368 -1.72 1.90 38.40
C SER A 368 -1.72 0.39 38.63
N ASN A 369 -2.48 -0.12 39.59
CA ASN A 369 -2.49 -1.56 39.90
C ASN A 369 -3.25 -2.34 38.81
N GLU A 370 -4.41 -1.84 38.43
CA GLU A 370 -5.27 -2.39 37.37
C GLU A 370 -4.55 -2.35 36.01
N ALA A 371 -3.78 -1.28 35.76
CA ALA A 371 -2.92 -1.17 34.60
C ALA A 371 -1.82 -2.24 34.59
N THR A 372 -1.15 -2.49 35.72
CA THR A 372 -0.14 -3.55 35.84
C THR A 372 -0.76 -4.91 35.50
N GLU A 373 -1.92 -5.25 36.07
CA GLU A 373 -2.61 -6.51 35.79
C GLU A 373 -2.98 -6.65 34.31
N SER A 374 -3.53 -5.59 33.72
CA SER A 374 -3.90 -5.55 32.31
C SER A 374 -2.68 -5.72 31.38
N LEU A 375 -1.53 -5.13 31.73
CA LEU A 375 -0.29 -5.26 30.97
C LEU A 375 0.32 -6.67 31.09
N LEU A 376 0.30 -7.25 32.28
CA LEU A 376 0.76 -8.63 32.48
C LEU A 376 -0.08 -9.61 31.66
N GLU A 377 -1.40 -9.45 31.67
CA GLU A 377 -2.30 -10.30 30.89
C GLU A 377 -2.15 -10.05 29.38
N THR A 378 -1.91 -8.80 28.95
CA THR A 378 -1.54 -8.49 27.56
C THR A 378 -0.31 -9.28 27.14
N LEU A 379 0.76 -9.27 27.94
CA LEU A 379 2.01 -9.97 27.65
C LEU A 379 1.90 -11.50 27.80
N ARG A 380 0.88 -12.00 28.51
CA ARG A 380 0.55 -13.42 28.54
C ARG A 380 -0.02 -13.87 27.19
N THR A 381 -0.85 -13.04 26.56
CA THR A 381 -1.48 -13.34 25.26
C THR A 381 -0.64 -12.94 24.05
N ALA A 382 0.19 -11.90 24.18
CA ALA A 382 1.07 -11.34 23.14
C ALA A 382 2.47 -11.06 23.73
N PRO A 383 3.30 -12.09 23.98
CA PRO A 383 4.62 -11.93 24.60
C PRO A 383 5.59 -11.05 23.80
N GLU A 384 5.37 -10.92 22.50
CA GLU A 384 6.15 -10.10 21.57
C GLU A 384 5.76 -8.61 21.57
N MET A 385 4.70 -8.21 22.29
CA MET A 385 4.24 -6.83 22.31
C MET A 385 5.18 -5.91 23.11
N THR A 386 6.26 -5.48 22.47
CA THR A 386 7.31 -4.64 23.06
C THR A 386 6.77 -3.36 23.68
N ALA A 387 5.75 -2.74 23.07
CA ALA A 387 5.10 -1.54 23.61
C ALA A 387 4.47 -1.77 25.00
N ALA A 388 3.79 -2.90 25.21
CA ALA A 388 3.23 -3.27 26.51
C ALA A 388 4.33 -3.51 27.54
N ARG A 389 5.43 -4.16 27.12
CA ARG A 389 6.58 -4.44 27.99
C ARG A 389 7.33 -3.18 28.43
N LEU A 390 7.49 -2.19 27.53
CA LEU A 390 8.06 -0.88 27.87
C LEU A 390 7.22 -0.15 28.91
N VAL A 391 5.89 -0.11 28.71
CA VAL A 391 4.97 0.54 29.67
C VAL A 391 5.00 -0.17 31.03
N LEU A 392 5.00 -1.51 31.04
CA LEU A 392 5.08 -2.29 32.27
C LEU A 392 6.40 -2.04 33.00
N ALA A 393 7.53 -2.06 32.30
CA ALA A 393 8.84 -1.81 32.91
C ALA A 393 8.90 -0.43 33.57
N GLY A 394 8.44 0.62 32.90
CA GLY A 394 8.37 1.96 33.48
C GLY A 394 7.45 2.04 34.69
N LEU A 395 6.30 1.37 34.65
CA LEU A 395 5.36 1.30 35.76
C LEU A 395 5.97 0.62 36.99
N LEU A 396 6.67 -0.51 36.80
CA LEU A 396 7.35 -1.25 37.86
C LEU A 396 8.49 -0.42 38.49
N LEU A 397 9.27 0.31 37.68
CA LEU A 397 10.31 1.21 38.18
C LEU A 397 9.73 2.35 39.02
N ASN A 398 8.62 2.96 38.58
CA ASN A 398 7.94 4.00 39.34
C ASN A 398 7.37 3.48 40.67
N GLN A 399 7.01 2.20 40.73
CA GLN A 399 6.58 1.51 41.95
C GLN A 399 7.75 0.96 42.79
N LYS A 400 9.00 1.25 42.40
CA LYS A 400 10.24 0.72 43.01
C LYS A 400 10.34 -0.81 43.04
N GLN A 401 9.60 -1.50 42.17
CA GLN A 401 9.67 -2.95 42.01
C GLN A 401 10.84 -3.32 41.07
N THR A 402 12.06 -3.00 41.51
CA THR A 402 13.30 -3.09 40.71
C THR A 402 13.61 -4.51 40.22
N SER A 403 13.30 -5.54 41.01
CA SER A 403 13.52 -6.95 40.63
C SER A 403 12.66 -7.36 39.43
N GLU A 404 11.36 -7.08 39.46
CA GLU A 404 10.45 -7.41 38.35
C GLU A 404 10.73 -6.53 37.12
N ALA A 405 11.04 -5.25 37.32
CA ALA A 405 11.43 -4.35 36.24
C ALA A 405 12.69 -4.87 35.50
N THR A 406 13.67 -5.39 36.24
CA THR A 406 14.90 -5.96 35.68
C THR A 406 14.61 -7.13 34.75
N LYS A 407 13.67 -8.03 35.12
CA LYS A 407 13.27 -9.15 34.27
C LYS A 407 12.67 -8.68 32.94
N GLN A 408 11.82 -7.65 33.00
CA GLN A 408 11.20 -7.10 31.79
C GLN A 408 12.24 -6.42 30.88
N LEU A 409 13.15 -5.64 31.47
CA LEU A 409 14.22 -4.95 30.74
C LEU A 409 15.22 -5.90 30.09
N GLN A 410 15.53 -7.03 30.73
CA GLN A 410 16.37 -8.08 30.12
C GLN A 410 15.77 -8.62 28.83
N ILE A 411 14.44 -8.82 28.80
CA ILE A 411 13.75 -9.24 27.58
C ILE A 411 13.81 -8.13 26.53
N LEU A 412 13.56 -6.87 26.92
CA LEU A 412 13.61 -5.72 26.01
C LEU A 412 14.97 -5.54 25.33
N ILE A 413 16.08 -5.76 26.04
CA ILE A 413 17.44 -5.70 25.46
C ILE A 413 17.62 -6.70 24.31
N THR A 414 16.91 -7.83 24.34
CA THR A 414 16.97 -8.82 23.25
C THR A 414 16.04 -8.49 22.08
N GLN A 415 15.06 -7.60 22.29
CA GLN A 415 14.01 -7.26 21.32
C GLN A 415 14.25 -5.91 20.64
N LEU A 416 14.90 -4.98 21.32
CA LEU A 416 15.14 -3.62 20.86
C LEU A 416 16.64 -3.36 20.69
N PRO A 417 17.04 -2.53 19.70
CA PRO A 417 18.41 -2.06 19.63
C PRO A 417 18.75 -1.22 20.85
N ASN A 418 20.00 -1.27 21.31
CA ASN A 418 20.48 -0.45 22.44
C ASN A 418 20.33 1.06 22.20
N SER A 419 20.14 1.49 20.95
CA SER A 419 19.87 2.89 20.59
C SER A 419 18.42 3.32 20.80
N ASP A 420 17.52 2.41 21.22
CA ASP A 420 16.14 2.77 21.52
C ASP A 420 16.10 3.76 22.70
N PRO A 421 15.50 4.96 22.53
CA PRO A 421 15.55 6.01 23.54
C PRO A 421 14.72 5.67 24.78
N GLN A 422 13.61 4.94 24.63
CA GLN A 422 12.77 4.55 25.76
C GLN A 422 13.45 3.48 26.60
N LEU A 423 14.03 2.46 25.95
CA LEU A 423 14.82 1.44 26.63
C LEU A 423 16.02 2.06 27.38
N SER A 424 16.75 2.97 26.73
CA SER A 424 17.90 3.66 27.33
C SER A 424 17.49 4.46 28.59
N ALA A 425 16.36 5.17 28.52
CA ALA A 425 15.84 5.94 29.66
C ALA A 425 15.46 5.03 30.84
N LEU A 426 14.79 3.91 30.57
CA LEU A 426 14.39 2.95 31.61
C LEU A 426 15.60 2.26 32.26
N LEU A 427 16.64 1.92 31.48
CA LEU A 427 17.87 1.36 32.01
C LEU A 427 18.62 2.36 32.90
N ALA A 428 18.67 3.63 32.51
CA ALA A 428 19.24 4.69 33.34
C ALA A 428 18.45 4.86 34.64
N GLN A 429 17.12 4.83 34.60
CA GLN A 429 16.26 4.90 35.79
C GLN A 429 16.46 3.68 36.71
N LEU A 430 16.65 2.48 36.17
CA LEU A 430 16.96 1.30 36.98
C LEU A 430 18.31 1.46 37.70
N GLN A 431 19.33 1.96 37.01
CA GLN A 431 20.66 2.20 37.61
C GLN A 431 20.59 3.20 38.77
N THR A 432 19.86 4.31 38.62
CA THR A 432 19.74 5.30 39.71
C THR A 432 19.07 4.72 40.95
N LEU A 433 17.99 3.94 40.76
CA LEU A 433 17.31 3.24 41.85
C LEU A 433 18.21 2.20 42.53
N GLN A 434 19.06 1.49 41.78
CA GLN A 434 20.01 0.52 42.34
C GLN A 434 21.20 1.16 43.09
N THR A 435 21.51 2.43 42.81
CA THR A 435 22.58 3.17 43.51
C THR A 435 22.10 3.93 44.75
N THR A 436 20.78 4.00 44.97
CA THR A 436 20.17 4.75 46.09
C THR A 436 19.62 3.85 47.20
N ASP A 437 19.61 2.54 46.99
CA ASP A 437 19.47 1.49 48.01
C ASP A 437 20.87 1.02 48.47
#